data_AF-Q086S2-F1
#
_entry.id   AF-Q086S2-F1
#
_cell.length_a   1.000
_cell.length_b   1.000
_cell.length_c   1.000
_cell.angle_alpha   90.00
_cell.angle_beta   90.00
_cell.angle_gamma   90.00
#
_symmetry.space_group_name_H-M   'P 1'
#
loop_
_entity.id
_entity.type
_entity.pdbx_description
1 polymer ?
#
loop_
_entity_poly.entity_id
_entity_poly.type
_entity_poly.pdbx_seq_one_letter_code
_entity_poly.pdbx_strand_id
1 'polypeptide(L)'
;MSIIEQYLSQAEALFQSKNYSSARMYARKVIKRDDKHLGALSLLGQIHLQQQQYNEAENYFATAAAVDPNAMPVLTGLLAIAEVKQDFFLAKTYLLQLINTQGNVETYQYKLGLVATKVGDMALAEQCFEWCVANDFSEPAVQLNLGHIYKAKGDTEKAANFYHQYNQLSPKQVGVGYWSLADLKQYRFSTDDLTLLQVFATDESLSKQNQALVYFALCKAYEQTQQIDKASESMLLANKIMTLHRPFKQAQFANIVLSLLGHTPSPHIDSLPTASQTPIFIVGMPRSGTTLVEQILACHTDVGATDELPFMERFALQMDMSGGYNARLSQLSASHIDQFRQRYLAEVNHYFSDAPTYVIDKNPNNFLHIGLIKTLFPQAKIINVVRNTVDNGLSVFKQFFSFGHDYSYSFAGISSYWQHYLDIMQHWDRLYPNEILHVCFEQLVREPESQIQRILDYCELTTQAQCFTFYESERAVLTPSASQVRQPMNLKAIGQADKYQAFIPEQIAELDAIAKKAALQFFG
;
A
#
# COMPACT_ATOMS: atom_id res chain seq x y z
N MET A 1 1.38 9.80 -53.04
CA MET A 1 1.58 9.10 -51.77
C MET A 1 2.92 8.40 -51.84
N SER A 2 3.85 8.73 -50.95
CA SER A 2 5.18 8.11 -50.92
C SER A 2 5.08 6.61 -50.61
N ILE A 3 6.09 5.81 -50.95
CA ILE A 3 6.09 4.37 -50.62
C ILE A 3 6.06 4.13 -49.10
N ILE A 4 6.61 5.07 -48.32
CA ILE A 4 6.56 5.07 -46.86
C ILE A 4 5.12 5.26 -46.38
N GLU A 5 4.42 6.29 -46.89
CA GLU A 5 3.01 6.55 -46.56
C GLU A 5 2.10 5.37 -46.94
N GLN A 6 2.33 4.73 -48.10
CA GLN A 6 1.56 3.56 -48.52
C GLN A 6 1.74 2.38 -47.56
N TYR A 7 2.98 2.08 -47.16
CA TYR A 7 3.23 1.01 -46.20
C TYR A 7 2.70 1.32 -44.81
N LEU A 8 2.80 2.57 -44.36
CA LEU A 8 2.26 2.97 -43.07
C LEU A 8 0.73 2.85 -43.06
N SER A 9 0.05 3.41 -44.06
CA SER A 9 -1.41 3.32 -44.17
C SER A 9 -1.90 1.87 -44.23
N GLN A 10 -1.17 1.01 -44.95
CA GLN A 10 -1.48 -0.43 -44.97
C GLN A 10 -1.25 -1.09 -43.61
N ALA A 11 -0.19 -0.73 -42.90
CA ALA A 11 0.07 -1.23 -41.56
C ALA A 11 -1.04 -0.82 -40.57
N GLU A 12 -1.49 0.43 -40.63
CA GLU A 12 -2.57 0.97 -39.79
C GLU A 12 -3.90 0.26 -40.05
N ALA A 13 -4.28 0.06 -41.31
CA ALA A 13 -5.49 -0.68 -41.67
C ALA A 13 -5.45 -2.15 -41.19
N LEU A 14 -4.28 -2.79 -41.29
CA LEU A 14 -4.07 -4.15 -40.77
C LEU A 14 -4.11 -4.19 -39.24
N PHE A 15 -3.64 -3.14 -38.57
CA PHE A 15 -3.73 -3.02 -37.12
C PHE A 15 -5.18 -2.87 -36.66
N GLN A 16 -5.97 -2.01 -37.32
CA GLN A 16 -7.39 -1.83 -37.01
C GLN A 16 -8.21 -3.12 -37.21
N SER A 17 -7.84 -3.94 -38.19
CA SER A 17 -8.43 -5.28 -38.41
C SER A 17 -7.84 -6.37 -37.50
N LYS A 18 -7.03 -6.02 -36.50
CA LYS A 18 -6.35 -6.93 -35.55
C LYS A 18 -5.42 -7.95 -36.21
N ASN A 19 -5.00 -7.73 -37.45
CA ASN A 19 -4.00 -8.54 -38.13
C ASN A 19 -2.58 -8.07 -37.79
N TYR A 20 -2.21 -8.26 -36.52
CA TYR A 20 -0.96 -7.74 -35.94
C TYR A 20 0.31 -8.24 -36.64
N SER A 21 0.33 -9.49 -37.10
CA SER A 21 1.47 -10.07 -37.81
C SER A 21 1.76 -9.32 -39.11
N SER A 22 0.73 -9.06 -39.90
CA SER A 22 0.85 -8.35 -41.18
C SER A 22 1.11 -6.86 -40.96
N ALA A 23 0.41 -6.24 -39.99
CA ALA A 23 0.64 -4.85 -39.61
C ALA A 23 2.12 -4.61 -39.23
N ARG A 24 2.68 -5.48 -38.38
CA ARG A 24 4.10 -5.44 -37.98
C ARG A 24 5.04 -5.58 -39.17
N MET A 25 4.74 -6.46 -40.12
CA MET A 25 5.54 -6.62 -41.33
C MET A 25 5.60 -5.31 -42.14
N TYR A 26 4.46 -4.66 -42.37
CA TYR A 26 4.41 -3.40 -43.12
C TYR A 26 5.04 -2.23 -42.36
N ALA A 27 4.81 -2.12 -41.05
CA ALA A 27 5.47 -1.11 -40.22
C ALA A 27 7.01 -1.28 -40.23
N ARG A 28 7.54 -2.51 -40.19
CA ARG A 28 9.00 -2.76 -40.35
C ARG A 28 9.54 -2.37 -41.73
N LYS A 29 8.72 -2.42 -42.80
CA LYS A 29 9.14 -1.92 -44.13
C LYS A 29 9.32 -0.40 -44.13
N VAL A 30 8.56 0.32 -43.30
CA VAL A 30 8.75 1.76 -43.06
C VAL A 30 10.05 1.99 -42.30
N ILE A 31 10.25 1.32 -41.15
CA ILE A 31 11.47 1.44 -40.32
C ILE A 31 12.75 1.14 -41.10
N LYS A 32 12.72 0.18 -42.04
CA LYS A 32 13.89 -0.13 -42.88
C LYS A 32 14.30 1.03 -43.80
N ARG A 33 13.39 1.96 -44.11
CA ARG A 33 13.61 3.12 -44.99
C ARG A 33 13.85 4.40 -44.21
N ASP A 34 13.21 4.51 -43.06
CA ASP A 34 13.33 5.62 -42.12
C ASP A 34 13.21 5.03 -40.69
N ASP A 35 14.36 4.83 -40.06
CA ASP A 35 14.46 4.19 -38.74
C ASP A 35 13.95 5.07 -37.60
N LYS A 36 13.72 6.36 -37.87
CA LYS A 36 13.17 7.35 -36.94
C LYS A 36 11.74 7.76 -37.30
N HIS A 37 11.05 7.01 -38.17
CA HIS A 37 9.69 7.32 -38.55
C HIS A 37 8.70 7.15 -37.38
N LEU A 38 8.32 8.28 -36.76
CA LEU A 38 7.50 8.34 -35.54
C LEU A 38 6.23 7.49 -35.60
N GLY A 39 5.46 7.58 -36.69
CA GLY A 39 4.21 6.81 -36.85
C GLY A 39 4.43 5.29 -36.88
N ALA A 40 5.51 4.83 -37.50
CA ALA A 40 5.81 3.40 -37.60
C ALA A 40 6.37 2.85 -36.29
N LEU A 41 7.23 3.62 -35.60
CA LEU A 41 7.70 3.27 -34.26
C LEU A 41 6.54 3.18 -33.26
N SER A 42 5.65 4.18 -33.27
CA SER A 42 4.45 4.20 -32.42
C SER A 42 3.53 3.01 -32.70
N LEU A 43 3.28 2.69 -33.97
CA LEU A 43 2.44 1.55 -34.36
C LEU A 43 3.05 0.21 -33.94
N LEU A 44 4.39 0.05 -34.05
CA LEU A 44 5.08 -1.15 -33.56
C LEU A 44 4.96 -1.28 -32.04
N GLY A 45 5.15 -0.18 -31.30
CA GLY A 45 4.91 -0.15 -29.86
C GLY A 45 3.50 -0.59 -29.50
N GLN A 46 2.49 -0.04 -30.18
CA GLN A 46 1.07 -0.40 -29.98
C GLN A 46 0.79 -1.88 -30.29
N ILE A 47 1.36 -2.43 -31.37
CA ILE A 47 1.22 -3.85 -31.70
C ILE A 47 1.75 -4.73 -30.58
N HIS A 48 2.95 -4.44 -30.07
CA HIS A 48 3.55 -5.19 -28.97
C HIS A 48 2.74 -5.05 -27.67
N LEU A 49 2.21 -3.85 -27.40
CA LEU A 49 1.33 -3.60 -26.25
C LEU A 49 0.05 -4.44 -26.30
N GLN A 50 -0.61 -4.51 -27.47
CA GLN A 50 -1.80 -5.36 -27.67
C GLN A 50 -1.49 -6.86 -27.53
N GLN A 51 -0.24 -7.26 -27.76
CA GLN A 51 0.24 -8.63 -27.59
C GLN A 51 0.80 -8.89 -26.17
N GLN A 52 0.68 -7.94 -25.24
CA GLN A 52 1.22 -8.00 -23.87
C GLN A 52 2.75 -8.20 -23.82
N GLN A 53 3.45 -7.79 -24.88
CA GLN A 53 4.91 -7.80 -25.00
C GLN A 53 5.46 -6.45 -24.53
N TYR A 54 5.36 -6.20 -23.23
CA TYR A 54 5.58 -4.87 -22.65
C TYR A 54 7.01 -4.35 -22.80
N ASN A 55 8.02 -5.22 -22.69
CA ASN A 55 9.43 -4.82 -22.83
C ASN A 55 9.73 -4.38 -24.27
N GLU A 56 9.24 -5.13 -25.25
CA GLU A 56 9.38 -4.78 -26.66
C GLU A 56 8.60 -3.50 -26.99
N ALA A 57 7.38 -3.37 -26.48
CA ALA A 57 6.58 -2.15 -26.64
C ALA A 57 7.31 -0.92 -26.10
N GLU A 58 7.85 -1.01 -24.88
CA GLU A 58 8.62 0.04 -24.24
C GLU A 58 9.84 0.46 -25.05
N ASN A 59 10.58 -0.49 -25.62
CA ASN A 59 11.74 -0.18 -26.48
C ASN A 59 11.35 0.64 -27.72
N TYR A 60 10.24 0.28 -28.39
CA TYR A 60 9.76 1.05 -29.54
C TYR A 60 9.26 2.43 -29.13
N PHE A 61 8.51 2.54 -28.03
CA PHE A 61 8.04 3.83 -27.54
C PHE A 61 9.17 4.71 -27.02
N ALA A 62 10.19 4.17 -26.37
CA ALA A 62 11.38 4.92 -25.96
C ALA A 62 12.15 5.45 -27.17
N THR A 63 12.28 4.65 -28.23
CA THR A 63 12.88 5.10 -29.49
C THR A 63 12.03 6.19 -30.15
N ALA A 64 10.70 6.06 -30.12
CA ALA A 64 9.77 7.07 -30.63
C ALA A 64 9.83 8.38 -29.82
N ALA A 65 9.95 8.29 -28.49
CA ALA A 65 10.07 9.43 -27.59
C ALA A 65 11.37 10.20 -27.80
N ALA A 66 12.44 9.54 -28.25
CA ALA A 66 13.68 10.21 -28.65
C ALA A 66 13.54 11.05 -29.94
N VAL A 67 12.51 10.78 -30.75
CA VAL A 67 12.17 11.58 -31.95
C VAL A 67 11.24 12.72 -31.59
N ASP A 68 10.13 12.41 -30.91
CA ASP A 68 9.19 13.38 -30.38
C ASP A 68 8.64 12.90 -29.03
N PRO A 69 9.08 13.48 -27.90
CA PRO A 69 8.64 13.07 -26.57
C PRO A 69 7.20 13.47 -26.26
N ASN A 70 6.61 14.41 -27.01
CA ASN A 70 5.25 14.91 -26.77
C ASN A 70 4.22 14.31 -27.74
N ALA A 71 4.65 13.39 -28.60
CA ALA A 71 3.75 12.70 -29.52
C ALA A 71 2.71 11.87 -28.75
N MET A 72 1.42 12.17 -28.98
CA MET A 72 0.32 11.53 -28.26
C MET A 72 0.34 9.98 -28.29
N PRO A 73 0.55 9.32 -29.46
CA PRO A 73 0.63 7.85 -29.52
C PRO A 73 1.76 7.27 -28.67
N VAL A 74 2.83 8.05 -28.46
CA VAL A 74 3.98 7.66 -27.64
C VAL A 74 3.65 7.81 -26.17
N LEU A 75 3.17 8.98 -25.75
CA LEU A 75 2.79 9.26 -24.36
C LEU A 75 1.71 8.30 -23.86
N THR A 76 0.68 8.03 -24.67
CA THR A 76 -0.38 7.07 -24.30
C THR A 76 0.12 5.63 -24.21
N GLY A 77 1.04 5.23 -25.09
CA GLY A 77 1.69 3.92 -25.04
C GLY A 77 2.57 3.75 -23.81
N LEU A 78 3.40 4.75 -23.49
CA LEU A 78 4.26 4.77 -22.31
C LEU A 78 3.44 4.82 -21.01
N LEU A 79 2.36 5.61 -20.97
CA LEU A 79 1.42 5.64 -19.85
C LEU A 79 0.82 4.25 -19.60
N ALA A 80 0.34 3.56 -20.65
CA ALA A 80 -0.22 2.23 -20.51
C ALA A 80 0.79 1.20 -19.97
N ILE A 81 2.06 1.30 -20.39
CA ILE A 81 3.14 0.45 -19.87
C ILE A 81 3.42 0.78 -18.40
N ALA A 82 3.50 2.06 -18.05
CA ALA A 82 3.70 2.51 -16.68
C ALA A 82 2.56 2.04 -15.76
N GLU A 83 1.29 2.14 -16.20
CA GLU A 83 0.11 1.63 -15.48
C GLU A 83 0.19 0.10 -15.25
N VAL A 84 0.57 -0.68 -16.28
CA VAL A 84 0.72 -2.15 -16.16
C VAL A 84 1.86 -2.52 -15.21
N LYS A 85 2.99 -1.82 -15.29
CA LYS A 85 4.14 -2.02 -14.40
C LYS A 85 3.93 -1.44 -13.00
N GLN A 86 2.83 -0.71 -12.79
CA GLN A 86 2.54 0.06 -11.57
C GLN A 86 3.65 1.07 -11.23
N ASP A 87 4.27 1.64 -12.26
CA ASP A 87 5.19 2.77 -12.13
C ASP A 87 4.39 4.07 -12.14
N PHE A 88 3.84 4.40 -10.98
CA PHE A 88 2.95 5.55 -10.83
C PHE A 88 3.68 6.90 -10.95
N PHE A 89 4.99 6.95 -10.71
CA PHE A 89 5.78 8.16 -10.90
C PHE A 89 5.96 8.50 -12.38
N LEU A 90 6.29 7.50 -13.21
CA LEU A 90 6.29 7.69 -14.66
C LEU A 90 4.89 7.96 -15.21
N ALA A 91 3.87 7.22 -14.73
CA ALA A 91 2.48 7.46 -15.14
C ALA A 91 2.05 8.92 -14.87
N LYS A 92 2.40 9.48 -13.71
CA LYS A 92 2.15 10.89 -13.37
C LYS A 92 2.83 11.82 -14.38
N THR A 93 4.09 11.57 -14.69
CA THR A 93 4.87 12.37 -15.66
C THR A 93 4.22 12.37 -17.04
N TYR A 94 3.85 11.21 -17.56
CA TYR A 94 3.19 11.10 -18.87
C TYR A 94 1.80 11.73 -18.89
N LEU A 95 1.02 11.62 -17.80
CA LEU A 95 -0.28 12.29 -17.68
C LEU A 95 -0.16 13.82 -17.69
N LEU A 96 0.82 14.37 -16.97
CA LEU A 96 1.10 15.81 -17.01
C LEU A 96 1.49 16.28 -18.42
N GLN A 97 2.31 15.51 -19.14
CA GLN A 97 2.67 15.81 -20.54
C GLN A 97 1.46 15.73 -21.49
N LEU A 98 0.58 14.73 -21.30
CA LEU A 98 -0.65 14.60 -22.08
C LEU A 98 -1.60 15.79 -21.87
N ILE A 99 -1.79 16.20 -20.62
CA ILE A 99 -2.63 17.36 -20.26
C ILE A 99 -2.05 18.66 -20.85
N ASN A 100 -0.73 18.83 -20.81
CA ASN A 100 -0.08 20.00 -21.41
C ASN A 100 -0.21 20.02 -22.94
N THR A 101 -0.27 18.85 -23.59
CA THR A 101 -0.34 18.74 -25.06
C THR A 101 -1.77 18.87 -25.59
N GLN A 102 -2.76 18.26 -24.93
CA GLN A 102 -4.15 18.26 -25.39
C GLN A 102 -5.05 19.30 -24.71
N GLY A 103 -4.55 19.96 -23.66
CA GLY A 103 -5.39 20.68 -22.71
C GLY A 103 -6.02 19.75 -21.68
N ASN A 104 -6.76 20.34 -20.73
CA ASN A 104 -7.40 19.60 -19.65
C ASN A 104 -8.56 18.73 -20.15
N VAL A 105 -8.26 17.48 -20.50
CA VAL A 105 -9.26 16.43 -20.77
C VAL A 105 -9.68 15.81 -19.44
N GLU A 106 -10.99 15.68 -19.19
CA GLU A 106 -11.53 15.24 -17.90
C GLU A 106 -11.03 13.85 -17.51
N THR A 107 -10.92 12.94 -18.48
CA THR A 107 -10.41 11.59 -18.25
C THR A 107 -8.93 11.56 -17.83
N TYR A 108 -8.11 12.47 -18.36
CA TYR A 108 -6.70 12.59 -17.94
C TYR A 108 -6.58 13.25 -16.58
N GLN A 109 -7.40 14.26 -16.28
CA GLN A 109 -7.44 14.87 -14.95
C GLN A 109 -7.86 13.87 -13.88
N TYR A 110 -8.91 13.08 -14.13
CA TYR A 110 -9.33 12.01 -13.23
C TYR A 110 -8.22 10.96 -13.02
N LYS A 111 -7.60 10.48 -14.10
CA LYS A 111 -6.47 9.54 -14.02
C LYS A 111 -5.28 10.13 -13.27
N LEU A 112 -4.96 11.41 -13.49
CA LEU A 112 -3.90 12.10 -12.77
C LEU A 112 -4.21 12.16 -11.28
N GLY A 113 -5.45 12.43 -10.89
CA GLY A 113 -5.88 12.39 -9.49
C GLY A 113 -5.69 10.99 -8.85
N LEU A 114 -6.05 9.92 -9.57
CA LEU A 114 -5.84 8.55 -9.11
C LEU A 114 -4.35 8.23 -8.94
N VAL A 115 -3.53 8.57 -9.94
CA VAL A 115 -2.09 8.32 -9.91
C VAL A 115 -1.40 9.17 -8.85
N ALA A 116 -1.79 10.45 -8.69
CA ALA A 116 -1.30 11.34 -7.65
C ALA A 116 -1.58 10.77 -6.25
N THR A 117 -2.76 10.19 -6.04
CA THR A 117 -3.08 9.46 -4.80
C THR A 117 -2.12 8.29 -4.55
N LYS A 118 -1.75 7.55 -5.61
CA LYS A 118 -0.85 6.39 -5.50
C LYS A 118 0.60 6.75 -5.21
N VAL A 119 1.06 7.93 -5.60
CA VAL A 119 2.41 8.43 -5.29
C VAL A 119 2.46 9.34 -4.07
N GLY A 120 1.36 9.45 -3.32
CA GLY A 120 1.28 10.27 -2.10
C GLY A 120 1.17 11.78 -2.33
N ASP A 121 1.03 12.25 -3.57
CA ASP A 121 0.84 13.67 -3.90
C ASP A 121 -0.62 14.09 -3.70
N MET A 122 -0.99 14.23 -2.43
CA MET A 122 -2.36 14.54 -2.01
C MET A 122 -2.83 15.92 -2.50
N ALA A 123 -1.92 16.89 -2.60
CA ALA A 123 -2.26 18.24 -3.06
C ALA A 123 -2.65 18.24 -4.53
N LEU A 124 -1.88 17.55 -5.38
CA LEU A 124 -2.24 17.38 -6.79
C LEU A 124 -3.51 16.54 -6.94
N ALA A 125 -3.65 15.46 -6.16
CA ALA A 125 -4.85 14.62 -6.21
C ALA A 125 -6.12 15.42 -5.89
N GLU A 126 -6.09 16.26 -4.85
CA GLU A 126 -7.17 17.16 -4.47
C GLU A 126 -7.53 18.11 -5.62
N GLN A 127 -6.54 18.80 -6.18
CA GLN A 127 -6.74 19.72 -7.30
C GLN A 127 -7.38 19.04 -8.51
N CYS A 128 -6.91 17.85 -8.89
CA CYS A 128 -7.47 17.09 -10.00
C CYS A 128 -8.92 16.69 -9.77
N PHE A 129 -9.26 16.19 -8.58
CA PHE A 129 -10.63 15.76 -8.29
C PHE A 129 -11.58 16.95 -8.09
N GLU A 130 -11.14 18.05 -7.48
CA GLU A 130 -11.93 19.28 -7.40
C GLU A 130 -12.17 19.87 -8.80
N TRP A 131 -11.17 19.82 -9.68
CA TRP A 131 -11.35 20.18 -11.09
C TRP A 131 -12.38 19.28 -11.77
N CYS A 132 -12.35 17.96 -11.55
CA CYS A 132 -13.37 17.04 -12.07
C CYS A 132 -14.78 17.42 -11.60
N VAL A 133 -14.95 17.76 -10.32
CA VAL A 133 -16.25 18.21 -9.79
C VAL A 133 -16.69 19.53 -10.43
N ALA A 134 -15.78 20.50 -10.57
CA ALA A 134 -16.08 21.82 -11.15
C ALA A 134 -16.43 21.77 -12.64
N ASN A 135 -16.09 20.67 -13.33
CA ASN A 135 -16.37 20.45 -14.75
C ASN A 135 -17.40 19.33 -14.98
N ASP A 136 -18.24 19.04 -13.97
CA ASP A 136 -19.34 18.08 -14.06
C ASP A 136 -18.93 16.67 -14.53
N PHE A 137 -17.70 16.24 -14.21
CA PHE A 137 -17.23 14.90 -14.56
C PHE A 137 -17.97 13.84 -13.73
N SER A 138 -18.90 13.15 -14.38
CA SER A 138 -19.85 12.21 -13.76
C SER A 138 -19.24 10.83 -13.44
N GLU A 139 -18.27 10.79 -12.53
CA GLU A 139 -17.68 9.56 -12.01
C GLU A 139 -17.82 9.52 -10.48
N PRO A 140 -18.65 8.64 -9.90
CA PRO A 140 -18.87 8.60 -8.45
C PRO A 140 -17.58 8.42 -7.63
N ALA A 141 -16.59 7.70 -8.18
CA ALA A 141 -15.30 7.52 -7.54
C ALA A 141 -14.55 8.84 -7.25
N VAL A 142 -14.87 9.94 -7.95
CA VAL A 142 -14.33 11.28 -7.62
C VAL A 142 -14.74 11.69 -6.21
N GLN A 143 -16.02 11.55 -5.87
CA GLN A 143 -16.52 11.88 -4.53
C GLN A 143 -15.89 10.99 -3.46
N LEU A 144 -15.76 9.69 -3.75
CA LEU A 144 -15.10 8.75 -2.82
C LEU A 144 -13.64 9.14 -2.55
N ASN A 145 -12.89 9.49 -3.59
CA ASN A 145 -11.48 9.88 -3.45
C ASN A 145 -11.32 11.22 -2.73
N LEU A 146 -12.17 12.22 -3.00
CA LEU A 146 -12.20 13.46 -2.22
C LEU A 146 -12.48 13.18 -0.73
N GLY A 147 -13.42 12.28 -0.44
CA GLY A 147 -13.67 11.84 0.93
C GLY A 147 -12.41 11.26 1.61
N HIS A 148 -11.66 10.40 0.91
CA HIS A 148 -10.39 9.85 1.42
C HIS A 148 -9.31 10.92 1.63
N ILE A 149 -9.21 11.90 0.74
CA ILE A 149 -8.25 13.02 0.86
C ILE A 149 -8.59 13.87 2.09
N TYR A 150 -9.85 14.30 2.24
CA TYR A 150 -10.27 15.11 3.37
C TYR A 150 -10.17 14.35 4.70
N LYS A 151 -10.38 13.03 4.69
CA LYS A 151 -10.08 12.15 5.84
C LYS A 151 -8.59 12.20 6.21
N ALA A 152 -7.68 12.11 5.24
CA ALA A 152 -6.23 12.17 5.50
C ALA A 152 -5.77 13.55 6.03
N LYS A 153 -6.44 14.62 5.57
CA LYS A 153 -6.26 16.00 6.08
C LYS A 153 -6.89 16.23 7.47
N GLY A 154 -7.74 15.31 7.93
CA GLY A 154 -8.43 15.40 9.22
C GLY A 154 -9.74 16.18 9.21
N ASP A 155 -10.19 16.66 8.04
CA ASP A 155 -11.47 17.35 7.87
C ASP A 155 -12.61 16.31 7.79
N THR A 156 -13.11 15.94 8.96
CA THR A 156 -14.11 14.87 9.10
C THR A 156 -15.46 15.26 8.46
N GLU A 157 -15.85 16.53 8.52
CA GLU A 157 -17.14 16.99 8.02
C GLU A 157 -17.17 16.96 6.48
N LYS A 158 -16.14 17.51 5.83
CA LYS A 158 -16.04 17.44 4.36
C LYS A 158 -15.94 15.99 3.88
N ALA A 159 -15.12 15.17 4.56
CA ALA A 159 -15.02 13.76 4.21
C ALA A 159 -16.37 13.04 4.28
N ALA A 160 -17.14 13.27 5.35
CA ALA A 160 -18.46 12.69 5.50
C ALA A 160 -19.44 13.14 4.41
N ASN A 161 -19.47 14.43 4.08
CA ASN A 161 -20.32 14.96 3.01
C ASN A 161 -20.03 14.26 1.66
N PHE A 162 -18.75 14.10 1.30
CA PHE A 162 -18.37 13.41 0.08
C PHE A 162 -18.75 11.93 0.07
N TYR A 163 -18.65 11.22 1.19
CA TYR A 163 -19.12 9.83 1.29
C TYR A 163 -20.65 9.72 1.19
N HIS A 164 -21.40 10.67 1.73
CA HIS A 164 -22.85 10.73 1.53
C HIS A 164 -23.23 10.98 0.06
N GLN A 165 -22.53 11.87 -0.64
CA GLN A 165 -22.71 12.09 -2.08
C GLN A 165 -22.38 10.83 -2.90
N TYR A 166 -21.28 10.14 -2.57
CA TYR A 166 -20.95 8.84 -3.18
C TYR A 166 -22.09 7.83 -3.01
N ASN A 167 -22.66 7.71 -1.81
CA ASN A 167 -23.78 6.80 -1.53
C ASN A 167 -25.03 7.11 -2.36
N GLN A 168 -25.31 8.39 -2.64
CA GLN A 168 -26.42 8.80 -3.51
C GLN A 168 -26.15 8.42 -4.97
N LEU A 169 -24.92 8.60 -5.45
CA LEU A 169 -24.53 8.31 -6.83
C LEU A 169 -24.33 6.80 -7.10
N SER A 170 -24.04 6.01 -6.07
CA SER A 170 -23.72 4.59 -6.17
C SER A 170 -24.54 3.73 -5.18
N PRO A 171 -25.87 3.66 -5.30
CA PRO A 171 -26.73 2.97 -4.34
C PRO A 171 -26.43 1.46 -4.21
N LYS A 172 -25.97 0.82 -5.29
CA LYS A 172 -25.54 -0.60 -5.27
C LYS A 172 -24.18 -0.83 -4.60
N GLN A 173 -23.46 0.24 -4.28
CA GLN A 173 -22.16 0.19 -3.62
C GLN A 173 -22.15 0.92 -2.28
N VAL A 174 -23.33 1.17 -1.69
CA VAL A 174 -23.51 1.99 -0.48
C VAL A 174 -22.67 1.54 0.71
N GLY A 175 -22.36 0.23 0.81
CA GLY A 175 -21.46 -0.33 1.81
C GLY A 175 -20.07 0.30 1.79
N VAL A 176 -19.54 0.70 0.63
CA VAL A 176 -18.23 1.37 0.52
C VAL A 176 -18.26 2.74 1.20
N GLY A 177 -19.29 3.55 0.95
CA GLY A 177 -19.38 4.88 1.57
C GLY A 177 -19.70 4.81 3.06
N TYR A 178 -20.61 3.93 3.49
CA TYR A 178 -20.89 3.76 4.93
C TYR A 178 -19.72 3.16 5.71
N TRP A 179 -18.99 2.22 5.13
CA TRP A 179 -17.76 1.74 5.74
C TRP A 179 -16.71 2.86 5.84
N SER A 180 -16.60 3.70 4.81
CA SER A 180 -15.70 4.86 4.83
C SER A 180 -16.08 5.88 5.91
N LEU A 181 -17.39 6.12 6.12
CA LEU A 181 -17.93 6.91 7.23
C LEU A 181 -17.59 6.29 8.59
N ALA A 182 -17.69 4.97 8.73
CA ALA A 182 -17.35 4.25 9.96
C ALA A 182 -15.87 4.40 10.36
N ASP A 183 -15.00 4.58 9.36
CA ASP A 183 -13.56 4.77 9.54
C ASP A 183 -13.17 6.24 9.83
N LEU A 184 -14.13 7.16 9.84
CA LEU A 184 -13.93 8.53 10.31
C LEU A 184 -14.00 8.60 11.84
N LYS A 185 -12.95 9.15 12.47
CA LYS A 185 -12.79 9.16 13.93
C LYS A 185 -13.92 9.88 14.69
N GLN A 186 -14.31 11.05 14.19
CA GLN A 186 -15.30 11.92 14.85
C GLN A 186 -16.72 11.72 14.32
N TYR A 187 -16.90 10.96 13.24
CA TYR A 187 -18.22 10.68 12.71
C TYR A 187 -19.04 9.83 13.70
N ARG A 188 -20.33 10.15 13.80
CA ARG A 188 -21.30 9.44 14.63
C ARG A 188 -22.50 9.11 13.77
N PHE A 189 -22.86 7.84 13.72
CA PHE A 189 -24.04 7.40 13.01
C PHE A 189 -25.29 7.89 13.75
N SER A 190 -26.22 8.46 12.99
CA SER A 190 -27.55 8.80 13.48
C SER A 190 -28.42 7.55 13.63
N THR A 191 -29.57 7.69 14.28
CA THR A 191 -30.58 6.63 14.35
C THR A 191 -31.11 6.26 12.95
N ASP A 192 -31.21 7.24 12.05
CA ASP A 192 -31.64 7.03 10.67
C ASP A 192 -30.58 6.25 9.88
N ASP A 193 -29.29 6.59 10.04
CA ASP A 193 -28.21 5.81 9.44
C ASP A 193 -28.23 4.37 9.92
N LEU A 194 -28.42 4.14 11.23
CA LEU A 194 -28.48 2.79 11.79
C LEU A 194 -29.63 1.99 11.19
N THR A 195 -30.80 2.62 11.01
CA THR A 195 -31.97 2.00 10.40
C THR A 195 -31.72 1.66 8.93
N LEU A 196 -31.10 2.56 8.17
CA LEU A 196 -30.71 2.31 6.78
C LEU A 196 -29.68 1.18 6.67
N LEU A 197 -28.65 1.18 7.51
CA LEU A 197 -27.62 0.14 7.55
C LEU A 197 -28.23 -1.25 7.83
N GLN A 198 -29.22 -1.34 8.73
CA GLN A 198 -29.93 -2.59 9.00
C GLN A 198 -30.68 -3.09 7.77
N VAL A 199 -31.35 -2.19 7.03
CA VAL A 199 -32.03 -2.54 5.77
C VAL A 199 -31.01 -3.03 4.74
N PHE A 200 -29.95 -2.25 4.48
CA PHE A 200 -28.93 -2.60 3.49
C PHE A 200 -28.19 -3.90 3.82
N ALA A 201 -27.98 -4.22 5.10
CA ALA A 201 -27.33 -5.47 5.50
C ALA A 201 -28.08 -6.71 5.00
N THR A 202 -29.41 -6.60 4.85
CA THR A 202 -30.29 -7.68 4.39
C THR A 202 -30.77 -7.53 2.94
N ASP A 203 -30.38 -6.47 2.24
CA ASP A 203 -30.81 -6.20 0.87
C ASP A 203 -30.15 -7.15 -0.13
N GLU A 204 -30.91 -8.10 -0.66
CA GLU A 204 -30.44 -9.10 -1.62
C GLU A 204 -29.99 -8.54 -2.97
N SER A 205 -30.32 -7.28 -3.28
CA SER A 205 -29.85 -6.60 -4.49
C SER A 205 -28.39 -6.15 -4.39
N LEU A 206 -27.85 -6.04 -3.17
CA LEU A 206 -26.44 -5.75 -2.93
C LEU A 206 -25.58 -6.99 -3.10
N SER A 207 -24.37 -6.79 -3.63
CA SER A 207 -23.39 -7.87 -3.65
C SER A 207 -23.02 -8.27 -2.23
N LYS A 208 -22.67 -9.55 -2.03
CA LYS A 208 -22.24 -10.05 -0.72
C LYS A 208 -21.05 -9.28 -0.14
N GLN A 209 -20.11 -8.88 -0.99
CA GLN A 209 -19.00 -8.01 -0.58
C GLN A 209 -19.50 -6.65 -0.06
N ASN A 210 -20.50 -6.04 -0.71
CA ASN A 210 -21.05 -4.78 -0.25
C ASN A 210 -21.85 -4.94 1.06
N GLN A 211 -22.61 -6.03 1.21
CA GLN A 211 -23.26 -6.40 2.47
C GLN A 211 -22.23 -6.55 3.62
N ALA A 212 -21.07 -7.16 3.37
CA ALA A 212 -20.01 -7.29 4.37
C ALA A 212 -19.50 -5.92 4.85
N LEU A 213 -19.32 -4.96 3.95
CA LEU A 213 -18.93 -3.59 4.30
C LEU A 213 -20.00 -2.88 5.14
N VAL A 214 -21.29 -3.09 4.82
CA VAL A 214 -22.41 -2.61 5.64
C VAL A 214 -22.35 -3.21 7.05
N TYR A 215 -22.06 -4.51 7.19
CA TYR A 215 -21.90 -5.13 8.52
C TYR A 215 -20.71 -4.59 9.30
N PHE A 216 -19.58 -4.26 8.66
CA PHE A 216 -18.49 -3.55 9.33
C PHE A 216 -18.93 -2.15 9.81
N ALA A 217 -19.72 -1.42 9.02
CA ALA A 217 -20.28 -0.13 9.45
C ALA A 217 -21.29 -0.28 10.60
N LEU A 218 -22.15 -1.31 10.57
CA LEU A 218 -23.06 -1.65 11.67
C LEU A 218 -22.31 -1.96 12.96
N CYS A 219 -21.22 -2.74 12.88
CA CYS A 219 -20.37 -3.01 14.04
C CYS A 219 -19.95 -1.70 14.71
N LYS A 220 -19.44 -0.74 13.91
CA LYS A 220 -19.03 0.57 14.40
C LYS A 220 -20.19 1.36 15.01
N ALA A 221 -21.34 1.39 14.35
CA ALA A 221 -22.52 2.12 14.84
C ALA A 221 -23.04 1.55 16.18
N TYR A 222 -23.05 0.22 16.33
CA TYR A 222 -23.42 -0.42 17.58
C TYR A 222 -22.41 -0.17 18.71
N GLU A 223 -21.11 -0.11 18.41
CA GLU A 223 -20.11 0.30 19.41
C GLU A 223 -20.32 1.73 19.91
N GLN A 224 -20.69 2.66 19.02
CA GLN A 224 -20.96 4.05 19.39
C GLN A 224 -22.15 4.16 20.35
N THR A 225 -23.09 3.21 20.28
CA THR A 225 -24.28 3.13 21.14
C THR A 225 -24.15 2.11 22.28
N GLN A 226 -22.95 1.57 22.51
CA GLN A 226 -22.64 0.56 23.55
C GLN A 226 -23.42 -0.77 23.45
N GLN A 227 -23.95 -1.10 22.27
CA GLN A 227 -24.62 -2.39 21.99
C GLN A 227 -23.58 -3.43 21.55
N ILE A 228 -22.73 -3.87 22.49
CA ILE A 228 -21.56 -4.70 22.17
C ILE A 228 -21.94 -6.11 21.68
N ASP A 229 -23.08 -6.63 22.12
CA ASP A 229 -23.68 -7.87 21.60
C ASP A 229 -23.92 -7.79 20.09
N LYS A 230 -24.63 -6.76 19.63
CA LYS A 230 -24.93 -6.53 18.21
C LYS A 230 -23.70 -6.14 17.40
N ALA A 231 -22.78 -5.40 18.03
CA ALA A 231 -21.49 -5.10 17.41
C ALA A 231 -20.70 -6.38 17.13
N SER A 232 -20.73 -7.33 18.07
CA SER A 232 -20.07 -8.64 17.94
C SER A 232 -20.69 -9.48 16.83
N GLU A 233 -22.01 -9.58 16.80
CA GLU A 233 -22.73 -10.28 15.73
C GLU A 233 -22.41 -9.69 14.36
N SER A 234 -22.43 -8.36 14.23
CA SER A 234 -22.17 -7.65 12.98
C SER A 234 -20.75 -7.92 12.45
N MET A 235 -19.72 -7.84 13.31
CA MET A 235 -18.35 -8.16 12.86
C MET A 235 -18.18 -9.62 12.48
N LEU A 236 -18.82 -10.56 13.19
CA LEU A 236 -18.77 -11.99 12.85
C LEU A 236 -19.42 -12.27 11.49
N LEU A 237 -20.57 -11.64 11.20
CA LEU A 237 -21.25 -11.76 9.92
C LEU A 237 -20.43 -11.17 8.77
N ALA A 238 -19.86 -9.97 8.94
CA ALA A 238 -18.99 -9.34 7.95
C ALA A 238 -17.83 -10.27 7.57
N ASN A 239 -17.13 -10.79 8.59
CA ASN A 239 -15.96 -11.64 8.42
C ASN A 239 -16.29 -13.02 7.85
N LYS A 240 -17.46 -13.59 8.19
CA LYS A 240 -17.95 -14.83 7.57
C LYS A 240 -18.13 -14.67 6.06
N ILE A 241 -18.72 -13.56 5.62
CA ILE A 241 -18.87 -13.26 4.19
C ILE A 241 -17.50 -13.07 3.54
N MET A 242 -16.62 -12.27 4.16
CA MET A 242 -15.29 -12.00 3.62
C MET A 242 -14.44 -13.27 3.49
N THR A 243 -14.50 -14.18 4.46
CA THR A 243 -13.78 -15.47 4.41
C THR A 243 -14.18 -16.31 3.20
N LEU A 244 -15.44 -16.28 2.78
CA LEU A 244 -15.90 -17.01 1.59
C LEU A 244 -15.39 -16.37 0.29
N HIS A 245 -15.30 -15.04 0.23
CA HIS A 245 -14.84 -14.31 -0.96
C HIS A 245 -13.33 -14.24 -1.08
N ARG A 246 -12.64 -14.14 0.04
CA ARG A 246 -11.20 -13.93 0.16
C ARG A 246 -10.63 -14.85 1.25
N PRO A 247 -10.61 -16.18 1.01
CA PRO A 247 -10.13 -17.13 1.98
C PRO A 247 -8.63 -17.00 2.19
N PHE A 248 -8.20 -17.01 3.45
CA PHE A 248 -6.78 -17.06 3.78
C PHE A 248 -6.16 -18.40 3.35
N LYS A 249 -5.15 -18.34 2.49
CA LYS A 249 -4.42 -19.53 2.01
C LYS A 249 -3.33 -19.95 3.01
N GLN A 250 -3.76 -20.40 4.18
CA GLN A 250 -2.89 -20.70 5.33
C GLN A 250 -1.70 -21.60 4.98
N ALA A 251 -1.92 -22.69 4.23
CA ALA A 251 -0.83 -23.61 3.84
C ALA A 251 0.20 -22.95 2.92
N GLN A 252 -0.23 -22.06 2.01
CA GLN A 252 0.70 -21.34 1.12
C GLN A 252 1.53 -20.34 1.91
N PHE A 253 0.90 -19.62 2.86
CA PHE A 253 1.62 -18.72 3.75
C PHE A 253 2.64 -19.47 4.63
N ALA A 254 2.25 -20.60 5.22
CA ALA A 254 3.15 -21.45 6.00
C ALA A 254 4.36 -21.91 5.17
N ASN A 255 4.16 -22.33 3.92
CA ASN A 255 5.25 -22.72 3.03
C ASN A 255 6.23 -21.57 2.74
N ILE A 256 5.72 -20.35 2.57
CA ILE A 256 6.56 -19.16 2.41
C ILE A 256 7.42 -18.96 3.67
N VAL A 257 6.80 -19.01 4.85
CA VAL A 257 7.55 -18.84 6.12
C VAL A 257 8.58 -19.95 6.30
N LEU A 258 8.22 -21.22 6.13
CA LEU A 258 9.16 -22.35 6.23
C LEU A 258 10.33 -22.23 5.25
N SER A 259 10.09 -21.74 4.03
CA SER A 259 11.15 -21.47 3.05
C SER A 259 12.11 -20.39 3.55
N LEU A 260 11.58 -19.32 4.17
CA LEU A 260 12.37 -18.21 4.71
C LEU A 260 13.14 -18.57 5.97
N LEU A 261 12.67 -19.52 6.78
CA LEU A 261 13.42 -20.05 7.93
C LEU A 261 14.72 -20.77 7.52
N GLY A 262 14.86 -21.12 6.23
CA GLY A 262 16.09 -21.66 5.65
C GLY A 262 17.05 -20.59 5.11
N HIS A 263 16.80 -19.29 5.34
CA HIS A 263 17.67 -18.21 4.88
C HIS A 263 19.04 -18.25 5.58
N THR A 264 20.07 -17.86 4.85
CA THR A 264 21.43 -17.65 5.37
C THR A 264 21.96 -16.29 4.91
N PRO A 265 22.63 -15.51 5.79
CA PRO A 265 23.19 -14.22 5.40
C PRO A 265 24.10 -14.29 4.18
N SER A 266 24.02 -13.29 3.30
CA SER A 266 24.81 -13.27 2.07
C SER A 266 26.30 -13.08 2.36
N PRO A 267 27.21 -13.86 1.72
CA PRO A 267 28.65 -13.69 1.88
C PRO A 267 29.22 -12.46 1.16
N HIS A 268 28.39 -11.72 0.41
CA HIS A 268 28.83 -10.60 -0.43
C HIS A 268 28.62 -9.22 0.22
N ILE A 269 28.10 -9.18 1.45
CA ILE A 269 27.76 -7.95 2.18
C ILE A 269 28.96 -6.99 2.31
N ASP A 270 30.14 -7.51 2.68
CA ASP A 270 31.34 -6.71 2.93
C ASP A 270 31.93 -6.06 1.68
N SER A 271 31.51 -6.51 0.49
CA SER A 271 31.98 -6.00 -0.80
C SER A 271 31.12 -4.88 -1.38
N LEU A 272 30.03 -4.50 -0.70
CA LEU A 272 29.09 -3.52 -1.19
C LEU A 272 29.61 -2.09 -0.98
N PRO A 273 29.33 -1.17 -1.93
CA PRO A 273 29.62 0.24 -1.71
C PRO A 273 28.79 0.79 -0.54
N THR A 274 29.27 1.83 0.12
CA THR A 274 28.47 2.55 1.13
C THR A 274 27.24 3.17 0.46
N ALA A 275 26.05 2.96 1.03
CA ALA A 275 24.84 3.64 0.53
C ALA A 275 24.87 5.12 0.90
N SER A 276 24.29 5.96 0.04
CA SER A 276 24.13 7.40 0.32
C SER A 276 23.11 7.71 1.40
N GLN A 277 22.21 6.76 1.71
CA GLN A 277 21.11 6.89 2.66
C GLN A 277 20.99 5.61 3.48
N THR A 278 20.53 5.72 4.72
CA THR A 278 20.30 4.60 5.62
C THR A 278 18.81 4.33 5.78
N PRO A 279 18.27 3.22 5.24
CA PRO A 279 16.88 2.88 5.43
C PRO A 279 16.55 2.50 6.89
N ILE A 280 15.40 2.96 7.37
CA ILE A 280 14.77 2.57 8.63
C ILE A 280 13.49 1.80 8.27
N PHE A 281 13.50 0.49 8.46
CA PHE A 281 12.33 -0.35 8.24
C PHE A 281 11.51 -0.45 9.52
N ILE A 282 10.24 -0.07 9.45
CA ILE A 282 9.30 -0.24 10.57
C ILE A 282 8.33 -1.35 10.22
N VAL A 283 8.48 -2.47 10.93
CA VAL A 283 7.80 -3.74 10.67
C VAL A 283 6.91 -4.14 11.86
N GLY A 284 6.08 -5.15 11.66
CA GLY A 284 5.27 -5.74 12.72
C GLY A 284 3.93 -6.24 12.19
N MET A 285 3.00 -6.50 13.09
CA MET A 285 1.64 -6.82 12.68
C MET A 285 0.90 -5.55 12.21
N PRO A 286 0.06 -5.59 11.16
CA PRO A 286 -0.85 -4.50 10.85
C PRO A 286 -1.64 -4.07 12.10
N ARG A 287 -1.83 -2.76 12.29
CA ARG A 287 -2.50 -2.17 13.48
C ARG A 287 -1.79 -2.41 14.82
N SER A 288 -0.50 -2.73 14.82
CA SER A 288 0.34 -2.81 16.04
C SER A 288 0.82 -1.45 16.57
N GLY A 289 0.76 -0.40 15.75
CA GLY A 289 1.30 0.93 16.11
C GLY A 289 2.51 1.36 15.29
N THR A 290 2.86 0.64 14.21
CA THR A 290 3.93 1.03 13.28
C THR A 290 3.81 2.48 12.77
N THR A 291 2.61 2.94 12.43
CA THR A 291 2.36 4.34 12.02
C THR A 291 2.73 5.35 13.12
N LEU A 292 2.56 5.00 14.41
CA LEU A 292 2.91 5.88 15.51
C LEU A 292 4.43 6.05 15.60
N VAL A 293 5.18 4.95 15.51
CA VAL A 293 6.65 4.96 15.51
C VAL A 293 7.19 5.71 14.30
N GLU A 294 6.60 5.49 13.12
CA GLU A 294 6.91 6.25 11.92
C GLU A 294 6.72 7.75 12.15
N GLN A 295 5.59 8.16 12.72
CA GLN A 295 5.28 9.56 12.94
C GLN A 295 6.25 10.23 13.92
N ILE A 296 6.66 9.52 14.97
CA ILE A 296 7.68 9.99 15.93
C ILE A 296 9.01 10.27 15.21
N LEU A 297 9.49 9.31 14.42
CA LEU A 297 10.77 9.42 13.72
C LEU A 297 10.74 10.44 12.58
N ALA A 298 9.62 10.53 11.85
CA ALA A 298 9.45 11.47 10.74
C ALA A 298 9.45 12.95 11.17
N CYS A 299 9.38 13.24 12.47
CA CYS A 299 9.55 14.60 12.99
C CYS A 299 11.03 14.99 13.10
N HIS A 300 11.98 14.05 13.06
CA HIS A 300 13.41 14.35 13.10
C HIS A 300 13.88 14.96 11.77
N THR A 301 14.70 16.01 11.80
CA THR A 301 15.10 16.76 10.59
C THR A 301 15.88 15.93 9.57
N ASP A 302 16.62 14.92 10.02
CA ASP A 302 17.45 14.07 9.16
C ASP A 302 16.71 12.85 8.59
N VAL A 303 15.43 12.70 8.94
CA VAL A 303 14.62 11.53 8.62
C VAL A 303 13.50 11.92 7.67
N GLY A 304 13.56 11.42 6.44
CA GLY A 304 12.42 11.48 5.53
C GLY A 304 11.59 10.22 5.63
N ALA A 305 10.27 10.35 5.48
CA ALA A 305 9.37 9.23 5.60
C ALA A 305 8.48 9.12 4.36
N THR A 306 8.32 7.89 3.86
CA THR A 306 7.55 7.57 2.65
C THR A 306 6.15 7.09 3.01
N ASP A 307 5.49 6.41 2.06
CA ASP A 307 4.28 5.61 2.31
C ASP A 307 4.62 4.15 2.70
N GLU A 308 3.63 3.25 2.67
CA GLU A 308 3.86 1.80 2.71
C GLU A 308 4.39 1.32 1.36
N LEU A 309 5.70 1.13 1.26
CA LEU A 309 6.34 0.78 -0.01
C LEU A 309 6.17 -0.72 -0.32
N PRO A 310 5.76 -1.10 -1.55
CA PRO A 310 5.66 -2.51 -1.95
C PRO A 310 7.00 -3.07 -2.45
N PHE A 311 8.10 -2.35 -2.30
CA PHE A 311 9.33 -2.60 -3.08
C PHE A 311 10.02 -3.92 -2.70
N MET A 312 10.13 -4.20 -1.40
CA MET A 312 10.68 -5.48 -0.92
C MET A 312 9.83 -6.66 -1.39
N GLU A 313 8.50 -6.55 -1.31
CA GLU A 313 7.57 -7.56 -1.82
C GLU A 313 7.73 -7.77 -3.33
N ARG A 314 7.83 -6.68 -4.12
CA ARG A 314 8.05 -6.76 -5.58
C ARG A 314 9.36 -7.47 -5.92
N PHE A 315 10.45 -7.18 -5.21
CA PHE A 315 11.73 -7.87 -5.40
C PHE A 315 11.65 -9.35 -5.01
N ALA A 316 10.99 -9.65 -3.89
CA ALA A 316 10.76 -11.01 -3.45
C ALA A 316 9.94 -11.82 -4.48
N LEU A 317 8.88 -11.22 -5.02
CA LEU A 317 8.05 -11.85 -6.06
C LEU A 317 8.84 -12.08 -7.36
N GLN A 318 9.66 -11.11 -7.78
CA GLN A 318 10.55 -11.25 -8.95
C GLN A 318 11.51 -12.44 -8.75
N MET A 319 12.09 -12.57 -7.56
CA MET A 319 12.96 -13.70 -7.21
C MET A 319 12.17 -15.01 -7.23
N ASP A 320 10.98 -15.03 -6.65
CA ASP A 320 10.12 -16.21 -6.60
C ASP A 320 9.76 -16.74 -7.98
N MET A 321 9.31 -15.85 -8.87
CA MET A 321 8.99 -16.16 -10.27
C MET A 321 10.20 -16.67 -11.07
N SER A 322 11.43 -16.33 -10.65
CA SER A 322 12.66 -16.71 -11.34
C SER A 322 13.30 -18.00 -10.80
N GLY A 323 12.71 -18.66 -9.78
CA GLY A 323 13.25 -19.90 -9.22
C GLY A 323 13.14 -20.06 -7.71
N GLY A 324 12.23 -19.33 -7.05
CA GLY A 324 11.99 -19.40 -5.60
C GLY A 324 12.69 -18.30 -4.82
N TYR A 325 11.94 -17.58 -3.99
CA TYR A 325 12.43 -16.36 -3.31
C TYR A 325 13.71 -16.61 -2.48
N ASN A 326 13.66 -17.51 -1.48
CA ASN A 326 14.82 -17.76 -0.60
C ASN A 326 16.04 -18.33 -1.37
N ALA A 327 15.79 -19.25 -2.31
CA ALA A 327 16.85 -19.86 -3.12
C ALA A 327 17.59 -18.81 -3.98
N ARG A 328 16.85 -17.89 -4.60
CA ARG A 328 17.43 -16.81 -5.40
C ARG A 328 18.11 -15.74 -4.55
N LEU A 329 17.52 -15.38 -3.41
CA LEU A 329 18.12 -14.45 -2.46
C LEU A 329 19.52 -14.91 -2.02
N SER A 330 19.66 -16.19 -1.69
CA SER A 330 20.93 -16.79 -1.28
C SER A 330 22.01 -16.85 -2.39
N GLN A 331 21.61 -16.66 -3.66
CA GLN A 331 22.48 -16.73 -4.83
C GLN A 331 22.81 -15.37 -5.45
N LEU A 332 22.33 -14.26 -4.86
CA LEU A 332 22.59 -12.94 -5.41
C LEU A 332 24.09 -12.61 -5.39
N SER A 333 24.64 -12.29 -6.56
CA SER A 333 25.99 -11.73 -6.68
C SER A 333 26.00 -10.28 -6.18
N ALA A 334 27.19 -9.79 -5.79
CA ALA A 334 27.39 -8.39 -5.38
C ALA A 334 26.83 -7.39 -6.40
N SER A 335 26.98 -7.67 -7.70
CA SER A 335 26.45 -6.83 -8.78
C SER A 335 24.92 -6.75 -8.79
N HIS A 336 24.22 -7.87 -8.56
CA HIS A 336 22.76 -7.87 -8.50
C HIS A 336 22.26 -7.20 -7.23
N ILE A 337 22.95 -7.39 -6.11
CA ILE A 337 22.65 -6.68 -4.85
C ILE A 337 22.73 -5.16 -5.09
N ASP A 338 23.81 -4.68 -5.71
CA ASP A 338 23.98 -3.26 -6.01
C ASP A 338 22.89 -2.72 -6.96
N GLN A 339 22.49 -3.48 -7.98
CA GLN A 339 21.36 -3.11 -8.85
C GLN A 339 20.04 -2.97 -8.09
N PHE A 340 19.71 -3.90 -7.19
CA PHE A 340 18.51 -3.79 -6.35
C PHE A 340 18.57 -2.60 -5.40
N ARG A 341 19.76 -2.31 -4.83
CA ARG A 341 19.98 -1.13 -3.97
C ARG A 341 19.75 0.17 -4.73
N GLN A 342 20.37 0.32 -5.90
CA GLN A 342 20.22 1.51 -6.75
C GLN A 342 18.76 1.70 -7.17
N ARG A 343 18.08 0.63 -7.57
CA ARG A 343 16.65 0.68 -7.91
C ARG A 343 15.79 1.10 -6.72
N TYR A 344 16.01 0.52 -5.55
CA TYR A 344 15.28 0.90 -4.34
C TYR A 344 15.46 2.39 -4.00
N LEU A 345 16.71 2.87 -3.94
CA LEU A 345 17.00 4.27 -3.62
C LEU A 345 16.48 5.23 -4.69
N ALA A 346 16.55 4.86 -5.97
CA ALA A 346 15.98 5.67 -7.05
C ALA A 346 14.46 5.86 -6.86
N GLU A 347 13.72 4.79 -6.59
CA GLU A 347 12.26 4.85 -6.37
C GLU A 347 11.91 5.64 -5.10
N VAL A 348 12.62 5.36 -4.00
CA VAL A 348 12.45 6.04 -2.72
C VAL A 348 12.70 7.55 -2.82
N ASN A 349 13.69 7.97 -3.60
CA ASN A 349 14.02 9.39 -3.75
C ASN A 349 12.97 10.20 -4.51
N HIS A 350 11.98 9.57 -5.17
CA HIS A 350 10.86 10.30 -5.75
C HIS A 350 9.92 10.92 -4.70
N TYR A 351 10.00 10.48 -3.45
CA TYR A 351 9.20 11.01 -2.35
C TYR A 351 9.77 12.31 -1.74
N PHE A 352 10.99 12.70 -2.13
CA PHE A 352 11.70 13.82 -1.51
C PHE A 352 12.22 14.80 -2.56
N SER A 353 12.19 16.09 -2.23
CA SER A 353 12.90 17.10 -3.04
C SER A 353 14.41 17.00 -2.87
N ASP A 354 14.84 16.78 -1.63
CA ASP A 354 16.23 16.52 -1.24
C ASP A 354 16.32 15.18 -0.54
N ALA A 355 17.31 14.37 -0.90
CA ALA A 355 17.50 13.05 -0.33
C ALA A 355 17.88 13.14 1.17
N PRO A 356 17.07 12.60 2.11
CA PRO A 356 17.38 12.64 3.54
C PRO A 356 18.47 11.61 3.89
N THR A 357 19.17 11.83 5.00
CA THR A 357 20.17 10.89 5.54
C THR A 357 19.55 9.54 5.88
N TYR A 358 18.40 9.56 6.54
CA TYR A 358 17.62 8.37 6.88
C TYR A 358 16.29 8.38 6.14
N VAL A 359 15.91 7.23 5.61
CA VAL A 359 14.61 7.06 4.95
C VAL A 359 13.79 6.00 5.66
N ILE A 360 12.59 6.36 6.12
CA ILE A 360 11.65 5.38 6.66
C ILE A 360 10.92 4.67 5.53
N ASP A 361 10.98 3.34 5.55
CA ASP A 361 10.10 2.43 4.81
C ASP A 361 9.26 1.66 5.84
N LYS A 362 8.07 2.17 6.11
CA LYS A 362 7.13 1.54 7.03
C LYS A 362 6.13 0.74 6.23
N ASN A 363 6.32 -0.56 6.21
CA ASN A 363 5.32 -1.53 5.77
C ASN A 363 5.35 -2.68 6.78
N PRO A 364 4.27 -2.93 7.55
CA PRO A 364 4.28 -3.95 8.60
C PRO A 364 4.76 -5.32 8.08
N ASN A 365 4.34 -5.71 6.87
CA ASN A 365 4.65 -7.01 6.25
C ASN A 365 6.13 -7.18 5.88
N ASN A 366 6.96 -6.12 5.91
CA ASN A 366 8.40 -6.23 5.66
C ASN A 366 9.12 -7.14 6.68
N PHE A 367 8.47 -7.58 7.76
CA PHE A 367 8.98 -8.66 8.63
C PHE A 367 9.27 -9.95 7.85
N LEU A 368 8.57 -10.22 6.74
CA LEU A 368 8.84 -11.35 5.85
C LEU A 368 10.14 -11.18 5.04
N HIS A 369 10.64 -9.95 4.94
CA HIS A 369 11.70 -9.57 4.02
C HIS A 369 12.97 -9.10 4.73
N ILE A 370 13.10 -9.29 6.04
CA ILE A 370 14.28 -8.87 6.82
C ILE A 370 15.57 -9.47 6.23
N GLY A 371 15.58 -10.74 5.82
CA GLY A 371 16.74 -11.34 5.15
C GLY A 371 17.14 -10.62 3.85
N LEU A 372 16.18 -10.18 3.05
CA LEU A 372 16.42 -9.37 1.85
C LEU A 372 16.90 -7.96 2.22
N ILE A 373 16.24 -7.31 3.18
CA ILE A 373 16.60 -5.99 3.68
C ILE A 373 18.06 -5.97 4.12
N LYS A 374 18.50 -6.92 4.96
CA LYS A 374 19.88 -7.02 5.44
C LYS A 374 20.89 -7.39 4.35
N THR A 375 20.45 -8.11 3.31
CA THR A 375 21.28 -8.39 2.13
C THR A 375 21.51 -7.13 1.28
N LEU A 376 20.48 -6.30 1.09
CA LEU A 376 20.58 -5.07 0.30
C LEU A 376 21.22 -3.94 1.11
N PHE A 377 20.83 -3.78 2.38
CA PHE A 377 21.22 -2.68 3.26
C PHE A 377 21.69 -3.26 4.60
N PRO A 378 22.94 -3.72 4.70
CA PRO A 378 23.52 -4.25 5.94
C PRO A 378 23.44 -3.26 7.10
N GLN A 379 23.48 -1.96 6.82
CA GLN A 379 23.37 -0.89 7.81
C GLN A 379 21.91 -0.49 8.15
N ALA A 380 20.91 -1.09 7.51
CA ALA A 380 19.51 -0.72 7.74
C ALA A 380 19.12 -0.94 9.21
N LYS A 381 18.37 0.03 9.75
CA LYS A 381 17.74 -0.05 11.06
C LYS A 381 16.39 -0.74 10.91
N ILE A 382 16.06 -1.67 11.81
CA ILE A 382 14.80 -2.43 11.76
C ILE A 382 14.11 -2.29 13.11
N ILE A 383 12.92 -1.68 13.10
CA ILE A 383 12.09 -1.52 14.30
C ILE A 383 10.85 -2.40 14.15
N ASN A 384 10.74 -3.39 15.01
CA ASN A 384 9.59 -4.26 15.10
C ASN A 384 8.63 -3.75 16.20
N VAL A 385 7.43 -3.35 15.81
CA VAL A 385 6.40 -2.89 16.75
C VAL A 385 5.49 -4.06 17.13
N VAL A 386 5.49 -4.39 18.42
CA VAL A 386 4.71 -5.49 18.99
C VAL A 386 3.63 -4.91 19.90
N ARG A 387 2.38 -5.25 19.62
CA ARG A 387 1.22 -4.91 20.43
C ARG A 387 0.64 -6.18 21.03
N ASN A 388 -0.06 -6.06 22.15
CA ASN A 388 -0.80 -7.17 22.74
C ASN A 388 -1.63 -7.90 21.66
N THR A 389 -1.40 -9.21 21.52
CA THR A 389 -1.96 -10.04 20.45
C THR A 389 -3.48 -10.08 20.47
N VAL A 390 -4.12 -9.97 21.65
CA VAL A 390 -5.58 -9.97 21.78
C VAL A 390 -6.15 -8.67 21.20
N ASP A 391 -5.62 -7.51 21.64
CA ASP A 391 -6.06 -6.21 21.14
C ASP A 391 -5.74 -6.01 19.65
N ASN A 392 -4.57 -6.49 19.21
CA ASN A 392 -4.20 -6.47 17.79
C ASN A 392 -5.12 -7.37 16.96
N GLY A 393 -5.33 -8.61 17.40
CA GLY A 393 -6.18 -9.59 16.73
C GLY A 393 -7.60 -9.07 16.55
N LEU A 394 -8.21 -8.55 17.61
CA LEU A 394 -9.52 -7.91 17.50
C LEU A 394 -9.50 -6.67 16.58
N SER A 395 -8.45 -5.86 16.64
CA SER A 395 -8.34 -4.67 15.79
C SER A 395 -8.24 -5.01 14.31
N VAL A 396 -7.54 -6.08 13.91
CA VAL A 396 -7.49 -6.50 12.50
C VAL A 396 -8.77 -7.23 12.09
N PHE A 397 -9.42 -7.97 13.00
CA PHE A 397 -10.69 -8.64 12.74
C PHE A 397 -11.83 -7.64 12.45
N LYS A 398 -11.81 -6.48 13.08
CA LYS A 398 -12.81 -5.41 12.86
C LYS A 398 -12.53 -4.51 11.67
N GLN A 399 -11.37 -4.67 11.02
CA GLN A 399 -10.94 -3.83 9.92
C GLN A 399 -11.18 -4.54 8.59
N PHE A 400 -11.82 -3.85 7.66
CA PHE A 400 -11.78 -4.26 6.26
C PHE A 400 -10.46 -3.78 5.62
N PHE A 401 -9.71 -4.72 5.05
CA PHE A 401 -8.55 -4.45 4.20
C PHE A 401 -8.93 -4.65 2.74
N SER A 402 -8.74 -3.63 1.90
CA SER A 402 -9.15 -3.68 0.49
C SER A 402 -8.38 -4.71 -0.34
N PHE A 403 -7.14 -4.99 0.04
CA PHE A 403 -6.27 -6.00 -0.55
C PHE A 403 -5.33 -6.55 0.52
N GLY A 404 -4.86 -7.79 0.32
CA GLY A 404 -4.01 -8.48 1.29
C GLY A 404 -4.72 -8.76 2.63
N HIS A 405 -3.97 -9.32 3.57
CA HIS A 405 -4.43 -9.56 4.96
C HIS A 405 -5.66 -10.47 5.10
N ASP A 406 -5.89 -11.39 4.16
CA ASP A 406 -7.05 -12.29 4.19
C ASP A 406 -7.15 -13.12 5.49
N TYR A 407 -6.02 -13.31 6.18
CA TYR A 407 -5.96 -13.95 7.50
C TYR A 407 -6.83 -13.24 8.55
N SER A 408 -7.05 -11.92 8.41
CA SER A 408 -7.76 -11.12 9.40
C SER A 408 -9.25 -11.41 9.46
N TYR A 409 -9.82 -12.11 8.46
CA TYR A 409 -11.25 -12.40 8.42
C TYR A 409 -11.67 -13.64 9.21
N SER A 410 -10.75 -14.30 9.91
CA SER A 410 -11.07 -15.40 10.82
C SER A 410 -10.09 -15.44 12.00
N PHE A 411 -10.57 -15.80 13.19
CA PHE A 411 -9.68 -15.93 14.35
C PHE A 411 -8.63 -17.02 14.16
N ALA A 412 -8.98 -18.16 13.54
CA ALA A 412 -8.01 -19.19 13.18
C ALA A 412 -6.92 -18.67 12.23
N GLY A 413 -7.29 -17.83 11.25
CA GLY A 413 -6.35 -17.16 10.36
C GLY A 413 -5.43 -16.20 11.12
N ILE A 414 -5.97 -15.37 12.01
CA ILE A 414 -5.22 -14.45 12.87
C ILE A 414 -4.22 -15.21 13.74
N SER A 415 -4.67 -16.25 14.45
CA SER A 415 -3.82 -17.08 15.29
C SER A 415 -2.69 -17.72 14.50
N SER A 416 -3.01 -18.31 13.33
CA SER A 416 -1.99 -18.93 12.48
C SER A 416 -0.99 -17.91 11.96
N TYR A 417 -1.44 -16.72 11.53
CA TYR A 417 -0.54 -15.69 11.03
C TYR A 417 0.39 -15.18 12.15
N TRP A 418 -0.13 -14.95 13.35
CA TRP A 418 0.66 -14.55 14.51
C TRP A 418 1.71 -15.59 14.90
N GLN A 419 1.37 -16.89 14.88
CA GLN A 419 2.34 -17.95 15.19
C GLN A 419 3.52 -17.93 14.21
N HIS A 420 3.24 -17.84 12.91
CA HIS A 420 4.30 -17.76 11.89
C HIS A 420 5.08 -16.44 11.95
N TYR A 421 4.43 -15.33 12.35
CA TYR A 421 5.12 -14.08 12.64
C TYR A 421 6.11 -14.24 13.81
N LEU A 422 5.74 -14.96 14.89
CA LEU A 422 6.66 -15.28 15.98
C LEU A 422 7.82 -16.16 15.50
N ASP A 423 7.53 -17.22 14.75
CA ASP A 423 8.55 -18.15 14.23
C ASP A 423 9.59 -17.43 13.37
N ILE A 424 9.14 -16.58 12.45
CA ILE A 424 10.04 -15.88 11.52
C ILE A 424 10.83 -14.77 12.22
N MET A 425 10.21 -14.03 13.14
CA MET A 425 10.93 -13.02 13.90
C MET A 425 11.98 -13.65 14.81
N GLN A 426 11.68 -14.80 15.45
CA GLN A 426 12.66 -15.55 16.24
C GLN A 426 13.85 -16.00 15.38
N HIS A 427 13.60 -16.38 14.13
CA HIS A 427 14.66 -16.72 13.20
C HIS A 427 15.53 -15.50 12.86
N TRP A 428 14.93 -14.34 12.61
CA TRP A 428 15.67 -13.11 12.35
C TRP A 428 16.48 -12.62 13.55
N ASP A 429 15.95 -12.69 14.77
CA ASP A 429 16.67 -12.30 15.98
C ASP A 429 17.91 -13.19 16.23
N ARG A 430 17.83 -14.48 15.85
CA ARG A 430 18.98 -15.39 15.90
C ARG A 430 20.03 -15.09 14.84
N LEU A 431 19.62 -14.68 13.63
CA LEU A 431 20.54 -14.39 12.53
C LEU A 431 21.17 -13.00 12.62
N TYR A 432 20.46 -12.01 13.17
CA TYR A 432 20.87 -10.61 13.24
C TYR A 432 20.77 -10.10 14.69
N PRO A 433 21.58 -10.67 15.61
CA PRO A 433 21.48 -10.35 17.04
C PRO A 433 21.76 -8.85 17.30
N ASN A 434 20.87 -8.19 18.04
CA ASN A 434 20.89 -6.76 18.35
C ASN A 434 20.69 -5.81 17.15
N GLU A 435 20.35 -6.33 15.98
CA GLU A 435 20.10 -5.51 14.79
C GLU A 435 18.61 -5.22 14.54
N ILE A 436 17.73 -5.73 15.40
CA ILE A 436 16.29 -5.50 15.35
C ILE A 436 15.84 -4.95 16.71
N LEU A 437 15.26 -3.75 16.72
CA LEU A 437 14.68 -3.17 17.94
C LEU A 437 13.23 -3.62 18.08
N HIS A 438 12.90 -4.32 19.17
CA HIS A 438 11.52 -4.59 19.54
C HIS A 438 10.94 -3.49 20.44
N VAL A 439 9.84 -2.88 19.98
CA VAL A 439 9.10 -1.84 20.68
C VAL A 439 7.76 -2.40 21.13
N CYS A 440 7.52 -2.42 22.45
CA CYS A 440 6.21 -2.75 23.02
C CYS A 440 5.29 -1.53 22.91
N PHE A 441 4.18 -1.67 22.19
CA PHE A 441 3.20 -0.60 22.01
C PHE A 441 2.64 -0.11 23.36
N GLU A 442 2.32 -1.04 24.27
CA GLU A 442 1.75 -0.69 25.57
C GLU A 442 2.74 0.09 26.44
N GLN A 443 4.03 -0.25 26.38
CA GLN A 443 5.08 0.52 27.07
C GLN A 443 5.28 1.88 26.42
N LEU A 444 5.31 1.97 25.08
CA LEU A 444 5.43 3.24 24.37
C LEU A 444 4.31 4.22 24.74
N VAL A 445 3.08 3.74 24.89
CA VAL A 445 1.95 4.59 25.29
C VAL A 445 2.00 4.98 26.77
N ARG A 446 2.52 4.12 27.66
CA ARG A 446 2.60 4.38 29.10
C ARG A 446 3.79 5.25 29.49
N GLU A 447 4.91 5.07 28.82
CA GLU A 447 6.19 5.71 29.10
C GLU A 447 6.77 6.32 27.80
N PRO A 448 6.09 7.31 27.22
CA PRO A 448 6.41 7.80 25.89
C PRO A 448 7.81 8.40 25.80
N GLU A 449 8.24 9.19 26.78
CA GLU A 449 9.54 9.86 26.73
C GLU A 449 10.71 8.87 26.72
N SER A 450 10.69 7.86 27.60
CA SER A 450 11.77 6.86 27.67
C SER A 450 11.81 5.97 26.43
N GLN A 451 10.65 5.57 25.91
CA GLN A 451 10.57 4.71 24.72
C GLN A 451 10.90 5.47 23.43
N ILE A 452 10.51 6.74 23.30
CA ILE A 452 10.93 7.59 22.18
C ILE A 452 12.45 7.76 22.19
N GLN A 453 13.05 8.07 23.34
CA GLN A 453 14.51 8.19 23.45
C GLN A 453 15.21 6.89 23.06
N ARG A 454 14.73 5.73 23.53
CA ARG A 454 15.28 4.41 23.16
C ARG A 454 15.22 4.15 21.65
N ILE A 455 14.15 4.58 20.98
CA ILE A 455 14.02 4.47 19.52
C ILE A 455 15.05 5.36 18.81
N LEU A 456 15.20 6.61 19.25
CA LEU A 456 16.20 7.55 18.69
C LEU A 456 17.62 7.01 18.87
N ASP A 457 17.96 6.51 20.07
CA ASP A 457 19.28 5.96 20.38
C ASP A 457 19.63 4.76 19.49
N TYR A 458 18.69 3.83 19.27
CA TYR A 458 18.89 2.69 18.37
C TYR A 458 19.11 3.11 16.91
N CYS A 459 18.39 4.14 16.48
CA CYS A 459 18.56 4.74 15.16
C CYS A 459 19.82 5.61 15.03
N GLU A 460 20.56 5.83 16.13
CA GLU A 460 21.72 6.74 16.22
C GLU A 460 21.35 8.19 15.88
N LEU A 461 20.11 8.59 16.20
CA LEU A 461 19.61 9.95 15.97
C LEU A 461 19.78 10.79 17.24
N THR A 462 20.15 12.06 17.05
CA THR A 462 20.20 13.01 18.16
C THR A 462 18.79 13.30 18.69
N THR A 463 18.67 13.55 20.00
CA THR A 463 17.39 13.96 20.59
C THR A 463 16.93 15.30 20.02
N GLN A 464 15.74 15.31 19.43
CA GLN A 464 15.07 16.53 18.95
C GLN A 464 13.67 16.63 19.56
N ALA A 465 13.31 17.82 20.05
CA ALA A 465 12.07 18.02 20.80
C ALA A 465 10.81 17.66 20.00
N GLN A 466 10.80 17.92 18.70
CA GLN A 466 9.62 17.66 17.88
C GLN A 466 9.27 16.17 17.73
N CYS A 467 10.19 15.25 18.00
CA CYS A 467 9.87 13.81 18.07
C CYS A 467 8.93 13.47 19.24
N PHE A 468 8.95 14.27 20.32
CA PHE A 468 8.09 14.09 21.49
C PHE A 468 6.74 14.80 21.33
N THR A 469 6.67 15.80 20.45
CA THR A 469 5.42 16.49 20.06
C THR A 469 4.93 16.07 18.67
N PHE A 470 5.21 14.82 18.27
CA PHE A 470 4.89 14.27 16.94
C PHE A 470 3.45 14.46 16.45
N TYR A 471 2.51 14.63 17.39
CA TYR A 471 1.09 14.87 17.13
C TYR A 471 0.77 16.28 16.61
N GLU A 472 1.73 17.21 16.69
CA GLU A 472 1.64 18.57 16.15
C GLU A 472 2.05 18.65 14.67
N SER A 473 2.65 17.59 14.12
CA SER A 473 3.11 17.57 12.73
C SER A 473 1.94 17.69 11.74
N GLU A 474 2.12 18.54 10.73
CA GLU A 474 1.17 18.74 9.64
C GLU A 474 1.23 17.65 8.55
N ARG A 475 2.27 16.80 8.55
CA ARG A 475 2.46 15.69 7.60
C ARG A 475 1.17 14.88 7.41
N ALA A 476 0.79 14.66 6.15
CA ALA A 476 -0.33 13.79 5.82
C ALA A 476 0.03 12.32 6.13
N VAL A 477 -0.89 11.60 6.76
CA VAL A 477 -0.75 10.17 7.07
C VAL A 477 -1.91 9.43 6.41
N LEU A 478 -1.61 8.45 5.56
CA LEU A 478 -2.60 7.79 4.68
C LEU A 478 -3.08 6.42 5.19
N THR A 479 -2.63 6.01 6.38
CA THR A 479 -2.97 4.71 6.95
C THR A 479 -4.33 4.75 7.67
N PRO A 480 -5.01 3.61 7.88
CA PRO A 480 -6.21 3.56 8.74
C PRO A 480 -5.97 4.09 10.17
N SER A 481 -4.70 4.13 10.61
CA SER A 481 -4.29 4.66 11.91
C SER A 481 -4.03 6.18 11.92
N ALA A 482 -4.17 6.89 10.79
CA ALA A 482 -3.77 8.31 10.65
C ALA A 482 -4.35 9.23 11.72
N SER A 483 -5.64 9.05 12.04
CA SER A 483 -6.31 9.87 13.04
C SER A 483 -5.82 9.61 14.47
N GLN A 484 -5.14 8.49 14.74
CA GLN A 484 -4.58 8.16 16.05
C GLN A 484 -3.27 8.90 16.33
N VAL A 485 -2.48 9.19 15.29
CA VAL A 485 -1.15 9.81 15.45
C VAL A 485 -1.17 11.35 15.46
N ARG A 486 -2.31 11.98 15.13
CA ARG A 486 -2.54 13.44 15.26
C ARG A 486 -3.03 13.86 16.66
N GLN A 487 -2.78 13.04 17.68
CA GLN A 487 -3.15 13.32 19.06
C GLN A 487 -2.08 12.81 20.01
N PRO A 488 -1.97 13.40 21.21
CA PRO A 488 -1.16 12.82 22.27
C PRO A 488 -1.54 11.36 22.52
N MET A 489 -0.52 10.54 22.80
CA MET A 489 -0.72 9.14 23.15
C MET A 489 -1.68 9.02 24.33
N ASN A 490 -2.57 8.03 24.27
CA ASN A 490 -3.53 7.76 25.33
C ASN A 490 -3.87 6.28 25.42
N LEU A 491 -4.32 5.86 26.60
CA LEU A 491 -4.58 4.46 26.93
C LEU A 491 -5.84 3.89 26.27
N LYS A 492 -6.62 4.67 25.49
CA LYS A 492 -7.90 4.20 24.90
C LYS A 492 -7.73 3.06 23.90
N ALA A 493 -6.53 2.84 23.38
CA ALA A 493 -6.26 1.73 22.47
C ALA A 493 -5.90 0.42 23.19
N ILE A 494 -5.70 0.44 24.51
CA ILE A 494 -5.32 -0.73 25.32
C ILE A 494 -6.57 -1.31 25.99
N GLY A 495 -6.68 -2.63 26.07
CA GLY A 495 -7.79 -3.35 26.70
C GLY A 495 -9.12 -3.22 25.94
N GLN A 496 -9.07 -3.04 24.61
CA GLN A 496 -10.30 -2.96 23.82
C GLN A 496 -10.98 -4.31 23.69
N ALA A 497 -10.22 -5.40 23.73
CA ALA A 497 -10.77 -6.75 23.68
C ALA A 497 -11.63 -7.12 24.90
N ASP A 498 -11.40 -6.51 26.06
CA ASP A 498 -12.14 -6.82 27.30
C ASP A 498 -13.65 -6.63 27.15
N LYS A 499 -14.06 -5.65 26.33
CA LYS A 499 -15.48 -5.39 26.00
C LYS A 499 -16.15 -6.59 25.32
N TYR A 500 -15.36 -7.38 24.61
CA TYR A 500 -15.82 -8.50 23.80
C TYR A 500 -15.65 -9.86 24.49
N GLN A 501 -15.09 -9.89 25.71
CA GLN A 501 -14.82 -11.13 26.47
C GLN A 501 -16.06 -12.01 26.62
N ALA A 502 -17.23 -11.41 26.84
CA ALA A 502 -18.48 -12.15 27.01
C ALA A 502 -19.02 -12.79 25.71
N PHE A 503 -18.54 -12.34 24.53
CA PHE A 503 -19.11 -12.71 23.23
C PHE A 503 -18.18 -13.63 22.40
N ILE A 504 -16.87 -13.51 22.59
CA ILE A 504 -15.85 -14.33 21.91
C ILE A 504 -14.78 -14.86 22.88
N PRO A 505 -15.18 -15.52 24.00
CA PRO A 505 -14.26 -15.88 25.08
C PRO A 505 -13.17 -16.87 24.64
N GLU A 506 -13.52 -17.85 23.81
CA GLU A 506 -12.59 -18.87 23.33
C GLU A 506 -11.51 -18.25 22.44
N GLN A 507 -11.90 -17.34 21.54
CA GLN A 507 -10.99 -16.68 20.62
C GLN A 507 -10.03 -15.74 21.37
N ILE A 508 -10.51 -15.05 22.40
CA ILE A 508 -9.65 -14.24 23.26
C ILE A 508 -8.65 -15.11 24.03
N ALA A 509 -9.08 -16.24 24.59
CA ALA A 509 -8.18 -17.15 25.30
C ALA A 509 -7.08 -17.72 24.37
N GLU A 510 -7.41 -18.04 23.13
CA GLU A 510 -6.45 -18.49 22.12
C GLU A 510 -5.41 -17.41 21.81
N LEU A 511 -5.84 -16.18 21.55
CA LEU A 511 -4.95 -15.05 21.29
C LEU A 511 -4.11 -14.65 22.52
N ASP A 512 -4.64 -14.80 23.74
CA ASP A 512 -3.91 -14.54 24.98
C ASP A 512 -2.76 -15.54 25.18
N ALA A 513 -2.96 -16.81 24.82
CA ALA A 513 -1.89 -17.80 24.85
C ALA A 513 -0.74 -17.41 23.89
N ILE A 514 -1.06 -16.82 22.74
CA ILE A 514 -0.06 -16.28 21.81
C ILE A 514 0.58 -15.00 22.37
N ALA A 515 -0.21 -14.12 23.00
CA ALA A 515 0.31 -12.90 23.64
C ALA A 515 1.40 -13.20 24.68
N LYS A 516 1.20 -14.25 25.49
CA LYS A 516 2.20 -14.71 26.47
C LYS A 516 3.50 -15.19 25.81
N LYS A 517 3.39 -15.93 24.69
CA LYS A 517 4.57 -16.35 23.91
C LYS A 517 5.30 -15.16 23.30
N ALA A 518 4.56 -14.21 22.74
CA ALA A 518 5.12 -12.99 22.15
C ALA A 518 5.86 -12.15 23.20
N ALA A 519 5.27 -11.99 24.40
CA ALA A 519 5.89 -11.26 25.50
C ALA A 519 7.22 -11.90 25.94
N LEU A 520 7.21 -13.22 26.15
CA LEU A 520 8.41 -13.99 26.49
C LEU A 520 9.49 -13.88 25.40
N GLN A 521 9.09 -14.00 24.13
CA GLN A 521 10.03 -13.97 23.00
C GLN A 521 10.70 -12.60 22.85
N PHE A 522 9.95 -11.50 22.91
CA PHE A 522 10.47 -10.17 22.57
C PHE A 522 10.95 -9.37 23.77
N PHE A 523 10.47 -9.66 24.98
CA PHE A 523 10.67 -8.80 26.16
C PHE A 523 11.20 -9.51 27.41
N GLY A 524 11.30 -10.85 27.40
CA GLY A 524 11.83 -11.64 28.52
C GLY A 524 10.78 -11.98 29.58
#